data_AF-A0A2E6TF01-F1
#
_entry.id   AF-A0A2E6TF01-F1
#
_cell.length_a   1.000
_cell.length_b   1.000
_cell.length_c   1.000
_cell.angle_alpha   90.00
_cell.angle_beta   90.00
_cell.angle_gamma   90.00
#
_symmetry.space_group_name_H-M   'P 1'
#
loop_
_entity.id
_entity.type
_entity.pdbx_description
1 polymer ?
#
loop_
_entity_poly.entity_id
_entity_poly.type
_entity_poly.pdbx_seq_one_letter_code
_entity_poly.pdbx_strand_id
1 'polypeptide(L)'
;MKLPCSLGLILLLATSQVSLAAPQRLPAHSLNVFAYNVLESFRNNDFENFYQSTVFALDGESFKAFLLKVKNNEIRDHLTNENWSNWEKEAKEQNKSLLELEEQWEKECLKQWRKIYNHLQKVTPSSIRAEAFTPILRGAEKEGIQWQTARLHAIEVFHEVSADETQFIIDGAKKPALYWESGLSYRLRFDQKSHDRSFRLSTQREGPVPYLRGVTREESGHQDLVVSFNTSPLELYYFCPRKEYKGMGNHIHFSSGGKHPKRNVMVTFAYGKKLFSILLRDCLPLPPGMQVGAKKNRWLQFERPVWIGPAASE
;
A
#
# COMPACT_ATOMS: atom_id res chain seq x y z
N MET A 1 -80.82 11.61 0.17
CA MET A 1 -80.73 10.88 -1.12
C MET A 1 -79.41 11.21 -1.80
N LYS A 2 -78.89 10.25 -2.58
CA LYS A 2 -77.55 10.17 -3.20
C LYS A 2 -77.25 11.30 -4.23
N LEU A 3 -75.96 11.64 -4.30
CA LEU A 3 -75.06 12.13 -5.40
C LEU A 3 -75.64 12.35 -6.82
N PRO A 4 -75.10 13.31 -7.62
CA PRO A 4 -73.82 13.11 -8.36
C PRO A 4 -72.87 14.34 -8.32
N CYS A 5 -71.53 14.21 -8.34
CA CYS A 5 -70.59 13.64 -9.33
C CYS A 5 -70.24 14.61 -10.48
N SER A 6 -69.04 15.21 -10.42
CA SER A 6 -68.13 15.54 -11.57
C SER A 6 -66.97 16.43 -11.06
N LEU A 7 -65.80 15.81 -10.83
CA LEU A 7 -64.60 15.90 -11.69
C LEU A 7 -63.80 17.19 -11.52
N GLY A 8 -62.96 17.19 -10.48
CA GLY A 8 -61.82 18.08 -10.35
C GLY A 8 -60.62 17.55 -11.15
N LEU A 9 -60.04 18.41 -11.98
CA LEU A 9 -58.74 18.23 -12.61
C LEU A 9 -57.82 19.33 -12.04
N ILE A 10 -57.11 19.03 -10.95
CA ILE A 10 -56.08 19.90 -10.39
C ILE A 10 -54.74 19.43 -10.97
N LEU A 11 -54.13 20.27 -11.80
CA LEU A 11 -52.76 20.10 -12.29
C LEU A 11 -51.79 20.23 -11.10
N LEU A 12 -51.18 19.11 -10.69
CA LEU A 12 -50.01 19.09 -9.81
C LEU A 12 -48.76 19.43 -10.64
N LEU A 13 -48.23 20.63 -10.43
CA LEU A 13 -46.89 21.01 -10.87
C LEU A 13 -45.88 20.13 -10.10
N ALA A 14 -45.37 19.10 -10.77
CA ALA A 14 -44.24 18.32 -10.30
C ALA A 14 -43.00 19.21 -10.32
N THR A 15 -42.59 19.70 -9.15
CA THR A 15 -41.25 20.23 -8.95
C THR A 15 -40.28 19.07 -9.09
N SER A 16 -39.56 19.03 -10.22
CA SER A 16 -38.43 18.14 -10.45
C SER A 16 -37.36 18.43 -9.39
N GLN A 17 -37.31 17.60 -8.36
CA GLN A 17 -36.16 17.51 -7.48
C GLN A 17 -34.98 17.07 -8.33
N VAL A 18 -34.12 18.02 -8.68
CA VAL A 18 -32.75 17.72 -9.12
C VAL A 18 -32.07 17.10 -7.92
N SER A 19 -32.14 15.77 -7.83
CA SER A 19 -31.35 14.99 -6.90
C SER A 19 -29.89 15.20 -7.31
N LEU A 20 -29.21 16.13 -6.62
CA LEU A 20 -27.75 16.21 -6.59
C LEU A 20 -27.28 14.87 -6.02
N ALA A 21 -27.02 13.90 -6.90
CA ALA A 21 -26.33 12.69 -6.54
C ALA A 21 -25.02 13.11 -5.89
N ALA A 22 -24.93 12.92 -4.56
CA ALA A 22 -23.67 13.05 -3.86
C ALA A 22 -22.62 12.23 -4.63
N PRO A 23 -21.40 12.75 -4.84
CA PRO A 23 -20.38 12.02 -5.55
C PRO A 23 -20.25 10.66 -4.88
N GLN A 24 -20.54 9.58 -5.62
CA GLN A 24 -20.39 8.22 -5.12
C GLN A 24 -18.92 8.10 -4.69
N ARG A 25 -18.67 8.14 -3.38
CA ARG A 25 -17.33 7.92 -2.83
C ARG A 25 -16.96 6.51 -3.25
N LEU A 26 -15.96 6.39 -4.14
CA LEU A 26 -15.35 5.11 -4.45
C LEU A 26 -15.06 4.39 -3.12
N PRO A 27 -15.38 3.09 -3.00
CA PRO A 27 -15.08 2.34 -1.79
C PRO A 27 -13.62 2.54 -1.41
N ALA A 28 -13.35 2.91 -0.16
CA ALA A 28 -11.98 3.11 0.30
C ALA A 28 -11.17 1.84 0.05
N HIS A 29 -9.98 1.99 -0.56
CA HIS A 29 -9.10 0.86 -0.81
C HIS A 29 -8.79 0.12 0.50
N SER A 30 -8.77 -1.21 0.47
CA SER A 30 -8.64 -2.04 1.69
C SER A 30 -7.37 -1.74 2.50
N LEU A 31 -6.28 -1.33 1.83
CA LEU A 31 -5.05 -0.84 2.47
C LEU A 31 -5.28 0.40 3.34
N ASN A 32 -6.10 1.36 2.87
CA ASN A 32 -6.41 2.57 3.61
C ASN A 32 -7.22 2.23 4.87
N VAL A 33 -8.17 1.29 4.76
CA VAL A 33 -8.93 0.79 5.91
C VAL A 33 -8.00 0.11 6.93
N PHE A 34 -7.07 -0.73 6.46
CA PHE A 34 -6.07 -1.36 7.31
C PHE A 34 -5.19 -0.34 8.04
N ALA A 35 -4.59 0.59 7.32
CA ALA A 35 -3.68 1.58 7.91
C ALA A 35 -4.42 2.53 8.88
N TYR A 36 -5.67 2.87 8.57
CA TYR A 36 -6.56 3.58 9.50
C TYR A 36 -6.80 2.77 10.79
N ASN A 37 -7.12 1.48 10.68
CA ASN A 37 -7.33 0.62 11.85
C ASN A 37 -6.07 0.51 12.72
N VAL A 38 -4.88 0.48 12.11
CA VAL A 38 -3.59 0.51 12.83
C VAL A 38 -3.41 1.84 13.56
N LEU A 39 -3.73 2.98 12.93
CA LEU A 39 -3.72 4.28 13.60
C LEU A 39 -4.70 4.32 14.79
N GLU A 40 -5.91 3.79 14.62
CA GLU A 40 -6.91 3.71 15.70
C GLU A 40 -6.42 2.86 16.88
N SER A 41 -5.62 1.82 16.64
CA SER A 41 -4.98 1.06 17.73
C SER A 41 -4.09 1.94 18.59
N PHE A 42 -3.26 2.80 17.98
CA PHE A 42 -2.44 3.76 18.74
C PHE A 42 -3.33 4.79 19.45
N ARG A 43 -4.36 5.30 18.77
CA ARG A 43 -5.27 6.31 19.33
C ARG A 43 -5.96 5.84 20.61
N ASN A 44 -6.31 4.57 20.64
CA ASN A 44 -7.03 3.94 21.75
C ASN A 44 -6.11 3.18 22.72
N ASN A 45 -4.79 3.20 22.51
CA ASN A 45 -3.84 2.37 23.24
C ASN A 45 -4.24 0.86 23.22
N ASP A 46 -4.83 0.42 22.11
CA ASP A 46 -5.35 -0.92 21.91
C ASP A 46 -4.31 -1.81 21.24
N PHE A 47 -3.43 -2.37 22.07
CA PHE A 47 -2.39 -3.28 21.60
C PHE A 47 -2.97 -4.54 20.95
N GLU A 48 -4.10 -5.06 21.42
CA GLU A 48 -4.67 -6.29 20.88
C GLU A 48 -5.07 -6.08 19.41
N ASN A 49 -5.77 -4.98 19.12
CA ASN A 49 -6.14 -4.65 17.74
C ASN A 49 -4.91 -4.39 16.84
N PHE A 50 -3.83 -3.80 17.40
CA PHE A 50 -2.56 -3.70 16.69
C PHE A 50 -1.95 -5.08 16.40
N TYR A 51 -1.88 -5.94 17.41
CA TYR A 51 -1.30 -7.29 17.31
C TYR A 51 -1.99 -8.12 16.22
N GLN A 52 -3.33 -8.09 16.19
CA GLN A 52 -4.16 -8.77 15.18
C GLN A 52 -3.92 -8.28 13.74
N SER A 53 -3.23 -7.16 13.56
CA SER A 53 -2.85 -6.60 12.25
C SER A 53 -1.45 -7.04 11.80
N THR A 54 -0.76 -7.87 12.57
CA THR A 54 0.60 -8.34 12.32
C THR A 54 0.66 -9.81 11.93
N VAL A 55 1.74 -10.22 11.26
CA VAL A 55 1.97 -11.64 10.91
C VAL A 55 1.99 -12.57 12.13
N PHE A 56 2.34 -12.05 13.32
CA PHE A 56 2.43 -12.82 14.56
C PHE A 56 1.07 -13.29 15.10
N ALA A 57 -0.03 -12.66 14.66
CA ALA A 57 -1.38 -13.07 15.06
C ALA A 57 -1.92 -14.28 14.28
N LEU A 58 -1.21 -14.74 13.25
CA LEU A 58 -1.61 -15.92 12.48
C LEU A 58 -1.41 -17.19 13.31
N ASP A 59 -2.45 -18.02 13.40
CA ASP A 59 -2.30 -19.41 13.81
C ASP A 59 -1.57 -20.25 12.73
N GLY A 60 -1.21 -21.49 13.06
CA GLY A 60 -0.41 -22.34 12.18
C GLY A 60 -1.08 -22.66 10.84
N GLU A 61 -2.39 -22.92 10.82
CA GLU A 61 -3.11 -23.24 9.59
C GLU A 61 -3.34 -21.99 8.74
N SER A 62 -3.67 -20.86 9.38
CA SER A 62 -3.78 -19.56 8.74
C SER A 62 -2.43 -19.13 8.14
N PHE A 63 -1.32 -19.32 8.83
CA PHE A 63 0.02 -19.02 8.33
C PHE A 63 0.41 -19.92 7.15
N LYS A 64 0.15 -21.23 7.25
CA LYS A 64 0.36 -22.17 6.15
C LYS A 64 -0.45 -21.78 4.91
N ALA A 65 -1.74 -21.47 5.09
CA ALA A 65 -2.63 -21.05 4.01
C ALA A 65 -2.16 -19.73 3.38
N PHE A 66 -1.67 -18.79 4.19
CA PHE A 66 -1.07 -17.54 3.71
C PHE A 66 0.10 -17.84 2.77
N LEU A 67 1.08 -18.63 3.23
CA LEU A 67 2.28 -18.93 2.43
C LEU A 67 1.95 -19.65 1.13
N LEU A 68 1.06 -20.65 1.14
CA LEU A 68 0.68 -21.37 -0.08
C LEU A 68 0.08 -20.44 -1.14
N LYS A 69 -0.68 -19.43 -0.72
CA LYS A 69 -1.42 -18.53 -1.64
C LYS A 69 -0.73 -17.20 -1.90
N VAL A 70 0.38 -16.89 -1.23
CA VAL A 70 1.05 -15.60 -1.41
C VAL A 70 1.70 -15.54 -2.80
N LYS A 71 1.37 -14.52 -3.58
CA LYS A 71 1.95 -14.20 -4.88
C LYS A 71 2.95 -13.07 -4.76
N ASN A 72 3.98 -13.30 -3.95
CA ASN A 72 5.07 -12.38 -3.70
C ASN A 72 6.41 -13.10 -3.93
N ASN A 73 7.15 -12.68 -4.96
CA ASN A 73 8.39 -13.37 -5.36
C ASN A 73 9.47 -13.29 -4.28
N GLU A 74 9.60 -12.19 -3.54
CA GLU A 74 10.61 -12.07 -2.47
C GLU A 74 10.36 -13.11 -1.37
N ILE A 75 9.11 -13.30 -0.94
CA ILE A 75 8.76 -14.34 0.03
C ILE A 75 9.03 -15.74 -0.56
N ARG A 76 8.65 -15.97 -1.83
CA ARG A 76 8.87 -17.26 -2.49
C ARG A 76 10.36 -17.58 -2.63
N ASP A 77 11.18 -16.61 -3.02
CA ASP A 77 12.62 -16.73 -3.13
C ASP A 77 13.26 -16.95 -1.76
N HIS A 78 12.89 -16.19 -0.74
CA HIS A 78 13.41 -16.41 0.62
C HIS A 78 13.06 -17.81 1.15
N LEU A 79 11.87 -18.33 0.85
CA LEU A 79 11.46 -19.68 1.24
C LEU A 79 12.18 -20.79 0.46
N THR A 80 12.58 -20.52 -0.77
CA THR A 80 13.18 -21.50 -1.67
C THR A 80 14.70 -21.33 -1.83
N ASN A 81 15.33 -20.41 -1.08
CA ASN A 81 16.73 -20.00 -1.27
C ASN A 81 17.02 -19.54 -2.71
N GLU A 82 16.25 -18.55 -3.18
CA GLU A 82 16.36 -17.90 -4.50
C GLU A 82 16.02 -18.79 -5.71
N ASN A 83 15.51 -20.00 -5.48
CA ASN A 83 15.18 -20.92 -6.56
C ASN A 83 13.88 -20.55 -7.29
N TRP A 84 12.93 -19.86 -6.64
CA TRP A 84 11.65 -19.50 -7.26
C TRP A 84 11.85 -18.65 -8.54
N SER A 85 12.65 -17.59 -8.46
CA SER A 85 13.00 -16.74 -9.60
C SER A 85 13.70 -17.51 -10.72
N ASN A 86 14.47 -18.56 -10.41
CA ASN A 86 15.08 -19.42 -11.42
C ASN A 86 14.04 -20.33 -12.08
N TRP A 87 13.14 -20.93 -11.29
CA TRP A 87 12.05 -21.74 -11.82
C TRP A 87 11.13 -20.93 -12.75
N GLU A 88 10.81 -19.68 -12.38
CA GLU A 88 10.01 -18.79 -13.25
C GLU A 88 10.70 -18.49 -14.59
N LYS A 89 12.03 -18.39 -14.62
CA LYS A 89 12.80 -18.21 -15.87
C LYS A 89 12.80 -19.49 -16.70
N GLU A 90 13.16 -20.61 -16.10
CA GLU A 90 13.19 -21.93 -16.76
C GLU A 90 11.82 -22.32 -17.33
N ALA A 91 10.74 -22.02 -16.62
CA ALA A 91 9.40 -22.31 -17.10
C ALA A 91 9.02 -21.49 -18.32
N LYS A 92 9.46 -20.22 -18.41
CA LYS A 92 9.26 -19.39 -19.60
C LYS A 92 10.07 -19.93 -20.79
N GLU A 93 11.29 -20.38 -20.56
CA GLU A 93 12.17 -20.92 -21.60
C GLU A 93 11.68 -22.28 -22.10
N GLN A 94 11.16 -23.12 -21.21
CA GLN A 94 10.70 -24.48 -21.50
C GLN A 94 9.19 -24.55 -21.79
N ASN A 95 8.50 -23.40 -21.84
CA ASN A 95 7.06 -23.29 -22.01
C ASN A 95 6.26 -24.19 -21.03
N LYS A 96 6.76 -24.34 -19.80
CA LYS A 96 6.09 -25.10 -18.73
C LYS A 96 4.83 -24.39 -18.28
N SER A 97 3.86 -25.16 -17.81
CA SER A 97 2.61 -24.63 -17.32
C SER A 97 2.79 -23.91 -15.98
N LEU A 98 1.97 -22.88 -15.73
CA LEU A 98 1.91 -22.23 -14.40
C LEU A 98 1.54 -23.22 -13.29
N LEU A 99 0.77 -24.27 -13.63
CA LEU A 99 0.36 -25.31 -12.69
C LEU A 99 1.57 -26.08 -12.14
N GLU A 100 2.49 -26.49 -13.00
CA GLU A 100 3.71 -27.21 -12.59
C GLU A 100 4.60 -26.37 -11.67
N LEU A 101 4.71 -25.07 -11.93
CA LEU A 101 5.42 -24.13 -11.06
C LEU A 101 4.76 -24.02 -9.68
N GLU A 102 3.44 -23.87 -9.64
CA GLU A 102 2.70 -23.77 -8.37
C GLU A 102 2.76 -25.10 -7.58
N GLU A 103 2.74 -26.26 -8.24
CA GLU A 103 2.96 -27.55 -7.57
C GLU A 103 4.37 -27.68 -6.98
N GLN A 104 5.39 -27.19 -7.70
CA GLN A 104 6.77 -27.17 -7.22
C GLN A 104 6.91 -26.23 -6.01
N TRP A 105 6.27 -25.06 -6.06
CA TRP A 105 6.17 -24.13 -4.95
C TRP A 105 5.49 -24.75 -3.73
N GLU A 106 4.33 -25.38 -3.91
CA GLU A 106 3.58 -26.00 -2.83
C GLU A 106 4.41 -27.06 -2.11
N LYS A 107 5.12 -27.92 -2.86
CA LYS A 107 6.01 -28.94 -2.28
C LYS A 107 7.09 -28.33 -1.41
N GLU A 108 7.74 -27.24 -1.84
CA GLU A 108 8.81 -26.63 -1.07
C GLU A 108 8.27 -25.85 0.14
N CYS A 109 7.16 -25.13 -0.04
CA CYS A 109 6.45 -24.45 1.04
C CYS A 109 6.06 -25.44 2.15
N LEU A 110 5.52 -26.62 1.79
CA LEU A 110 5.11 -27.66 2.74
C LEU A 110 6.28 -28.21 3.58
N LYS A 111 7.52 -28.18 3.07
CA LYS A 111 8.71 -28.59 3.82
C LYS A 111 9.16 -27.53 4.83
N GLN A 112 9.07 -26.25 4.48
CA GLN A 112 9.70 -25.17 5.26
C GLN A 112 8.74 -24.44 6.21
N TRP A 113 7.43 -24.41 5.93
CA TRP A 113 6.50 -23.51 6.64
C TRP A 113 6.50 -23.70 8.16
N ARG A 114 6.55 -24.94 8.65
CA ARG A 114 6.56 -25.24 10.09
C ARG A 114 7.78 -24.66 10.79
N LYS A 115 8.96 -24.78 10.17
CA LYS A 115 10.21 -24.26 10.73
C LYS A 115 10.11 -22.74 10.93
N ILE A 116 9.54 -22.05 9.96
CA ILE A 116 9.40 -20.59 9.96
C ILE A 116 8.33 -20.16 10.93
N TYR A 117 7.18 -20.83 10.92
CA TYR A 117 6.12 -20.61 11.91
C TYR A 117 6.65 -20.76 13.33
N ASN A 118 7.36 -21.85 13.63
CA ASN A 118 7.97 -22.09 14.93
C ASN A 118 9.01 -21.01 15.31
N HIS A 119 9.68 -20.41 14.34
CA HIS A 119 10.57 -19.27 14.59
C HIS A 119 9.78 -18.02 14.97
N LEU A 120 8.70 -17.70 14.24
CA LEU A 120 7.82 -16.58 14.54
C LEU A 120 7.17 -16.70 15.93
N GLN A 121 6.76 -17.91 16.33
CA GLN A 121 6.16 -18.18 17.63
C GLN A 121 7.11 -17.96 18.83
N LYS A 122 8.43 -17.83 18.60
CA LYS A 122 9.37 -17.44 19.66
C LYS A 122 9.23 -15.97 20.05
N VAL A 123 8.68 -15.15 19.15
CA VAL A 123 8.43 -13.74 19.42
C VAL A 123 7.13 -13.61 20.22
N THR A 124 7.24 -13.10 21.45
CA THR A 124 6.09 -13.00 22.35
C THR A 124 5.29 -11.72 22.11
N PRO A 125 3.98 -11.69 22.43
CA PRO A 125 3.18 -10.47 22.37
C PRO A 125 3.77 -9.33 23.20
N SER A 126 4.42 -9.63 24.33
CA SER A 126 5.10 -8.63 25.17
C SER A 126 6.29 -7.98 24.44
N SER A 127 7.13 -8.77 23.77
CA SER A 127 8.23 -8.25 22.94
C SER A 127 7.69 -7.41 21.78
N ILE A 128 6.62 -7.84 21.10
CA ILE A 128 5.99 -7.06 20.03
C ILE A 128 5.45 -5.73 20.57
N ARG A 129 4.80 -5.73 21.73
CA ARG A 129 4.35 -4.49 22.38
C ARG A 129 5.54 -3.56 22.66
N ALA A 130 6.63 -4.08 23.22
CA ALA A 130 7.80 -3.29 23.58
C ALA A 130 8.55 -2.73 22.37
N GLU A 131 8.65 -3.50 21.29
CA GLU A 131 9.49 -3.19 20.12
C GLU A 131 8.75 -2.51 18.96
N ALA A 132 7.43 -2.70 18.85
CA ALA A 132 6.64 -2.19 17.74
C ALA A 132 5.57 -1.19 18.17
N PHE A 133 4.86 -1.44 19.28
CA PHE A 133 3.73 -0.60 19.68
C PHE A 133 4.15 0.59 20.57
N THR A 134 4.88 0.29 21.64
CA THR A 134 5.34 1.27 22.64
C THR A 134 6.23 2.37 22.05
N PRO A 135 7.14 2.11 21.08
CA PRO A 135 7.97 3.16 20.51
C PRO A 135 7.16 4.24 19.79
N ILE A 136 6.04 3.89 19.16
CA ILE A 136 5.13 4.84 18.52
C ILE A 136 4.46 5.73 19.57
N LEU A 137 3.97 5.13 20.67
CA LEU A 137 3.35 5.88 21.76
C LEU A 137 4.35 6.82 22.45
N ARG A 138 5.58 6.34 22.72
CA ARG A 138 6.67 7.16 23.29
C ARG A 138 7.09 8.29 22.36
N GLY A 139 7.14 8.03 21.06
CA GLY A 139 7.43 9.07 20.06
C GLY A 139 6.42 10.20 20.12
N ALA A 140 5.13 9.86 20.19
CA ALA A 140 4.05 10.82 20.32
C ALA A 140 4.05 11.56 21.68
N GLU A 141 4.33 10.84 22.78
CA GLU A 141 4.43 11.42 24.12
C GLU A 141 5.53 12.49 24.21
N LYS A 142 6.70 12.26 23.59
CA LYS A 142 7.79 13.24 23.51
C LYS A 142 7.37 14.56 22.84
N GLU A 143 6.43 14.49 21.91
CA GLU A 143 5.88 15.64 21.18
C GLU A 143 4.63 16.23 21.87
N GLY A 144 4.25 15.71 23.04
CA GLY A 144 3.07 16.13 23.79
C GLY A 144 1.75 15.77 23.11
N ILE A 145 1.73 14.81 22.20
CA ILE A 145 0.56 14.46 21.40
C ILE A 145 -0.47 13.73 22.26
N GLN A 146 -1.71 14.23 22.23
CA GLN A 146 -2.87 13.55 22.78
C GLN A 146 -3.57 12.75 21.68
N TRP A 147 -3.28 11.46 21.65
CA TRP A 147 -3.77 10.49 20.66
C TRP A 147 -5.27 10.57 20.35
N GLN A 148 -6.12 10.82 21.36
CA GLN A 148 -7.57 10.92 21.18
C GLN A 148 -7.96 12.10 20.27
N THR A 149 -7.16 13.16 20.26
CA THR A 149 -7.38 14.38 19.46
C THR A 149 -6.67 14.36 18.11
N ALA A 150 -5.76 13.40 17.89
CA ALA A 150 -5.07 13.22 16.62
C ALA A 150 -6.09 12.89 15.52
N ARG A 151 -5.96 13.55 14.36
CA ARG A 151 -6.84 13.34 13.21
C ARG A 151 -6.05 12.80 12.04
N LEU A 152 -6.53 11.72 11.43
CA LEU A 152 -5.93 11.23 10.19
C LEU A 152 -5.89 12.36 9.15
N HIS A 153 -4.73 12.56 8.53
CA HIS A 153 -4.52 13.52 7.46
C HIS A 153 -4.36 12.80 6.11
N ALA A 154 -3.46 11.83 6.02
CA ALA A 154 -3.20 11.09 4.79
C ALA A 154 -2.75 9.65 5.06
N ILE A 155 -3.03 8.77 4.10
CA ILE A 155 -2.48 7.41 4.00
C ILE A 155 -1.92 7.26 2.60
N GLU A 156 -0.62 7.00 2.49
CA GLU A 156 0.09 6.96 1.22
C GLU A 156 1.03 5.76 1.18
N VAL A 157 1.07 5.05 0.05
CA VAL A 157 2.13 4.07 -0.22
C VAL A 157 3.43 4.84 -0.39
N PHE A 158 4.43 4.50 0.41
CA PHE A 158 5.67 5.23 0.49
C PHE A 158 6.77 4.53 -0.30
N HIS A 159 7.47 5.30 -1.13
CA HIS A 159 8.64 4.87 -1.87
C HIS A 159 9.83 5.78 -1.54
N GLU A 160 10.96 5.19 -1.19
CA GLU A 160 12.24 5.92 -1.10
C GLU A 160 12.92 5.89 -2.46
N VAL A 161 13.23 7.06 -3.00
CA VAL A 161 13.86 7.23 -4.30
C VAL A 161 15.26 7.79 -4.11
N SER A 162 16.23 7.06 -4.62
CA SER A 162 17.62 7.46 -4.77
C SER A 162 18.01 7.33 -6.25
N ALA A 163 19.25 7.69 -6.57
CA ALA A 163 19.80 7.52 -7.90
C ALA A 163 21.27 7.08 -7.85
N ASP A 164 21.68 6.31 -8.84
CA ASP A 164 23.08 6.17 -9.23
C ASP A 164 23.32 6.87 -10.59
N GLU A 165 24.53 6.71 -11.14
CA GLU A 165 24.91 7.33 -12.41
C GLU A 165 23.99 6.97 -13.59
N THR A 166 23.30 5.84 -13.52
CA THR A 166 22.60 5.21 -14.66
C THR A 166 21.11 4.99 -14.42
N GLN A 167 20.65 4.89 -13.17
CA GLN A 167 19.27 4.51 -12.87
C GLN A 167 18.73 5.09 -11.56
N PHE A 168 17.40 5.15 -11.47
CA PHE A 168 16.73 5.33 -10.18
C PHE A 168 16.84 4.05 -9.36
N ILE A 169 17.08 4.22 -8.07
CA ILE A 169 17.00 3.17 -7.08
C ILE A 169 15.73 3.45 -6.26
N ILE A 170 14.74 2.57 -6.32
CA ILE A 170 13.48 2.75 -5.60
C ILE A 170 13.33 1.60 -4.62
N ASP A 171 13.16 1.93 -3.33
CA ASP A 171 13.11 0.97 -2.21
C ASP A 171 14.31 -0.01 -2.23
N GLY A 172 15.49 0.49 -2.59
CA GLY A 172 16.73 -0.29 -2.68
C GLY A 172 16.89 -1.12 -3.97
N ALA A 173 15.84 -1.25 -4.80
CA ALA A 173 15.92 -1.96 -6.07
C ALA A 173 16.40 -1.03 -7.21
N LYS A 174 17.29 -1.53 -8.06
CA LYS A 174 17.82 -0.81 -9.23
C LYS A 174 16.84 -0.90 -10.41
N LYS A 175 16.40 0.25 -10.93
CA LYS A 175 15.47 0.38 -12.06
C LYS A 175 14.22 -0.53 -11.94
N PRO A 176 13.50 -0.55 -10.80
CA PRO A 176 12.43 -1.51 -10.60
C PRO A 176 11.21 -1.16 -11.44
N ALA A 177 10.48 -2.19 -11.90
CA ALA A 177 9.11 -2.00 -12.34
C ALA A 177 8.22 -1.80 -11.11
N LEU A 178 7.40 -0.76 -11.08
CA LEU A 178 6.52 -0.46 -9.95
C LEU A 178 5.13 -1.09 -10.18
N TYR A 179 4.44 -1.41 -9.07
CA TYR A 179 3.10 -2.02 -9.11
C TYR A 179 2.11 -1.21 -8.30
N TRP A 180 1.31 -0.40 -8.98
CA TRP A 180 0.35 0.52 -8.39
C TRP A 180 -1.10 0.02 -8.56
N GLU A 181 -2.02 0.60 -7.80
CA GLU A 181 -3.46 0.28 -7.81
C GLU A 181 -4.28 1.58 -7.78
N SER A 182 -5.43 1.56 -8.44
CA SER A 182 -6.43 2.63 -8.32
C SER A 182 -6.94 2.76 -6.87
N GLY A 183 -7.30 3.97 -6.46
CA GLY A 183 -7.83 4.26 -5.12
C GLY A 183 -6.75 4.42 -4.05
N LEU A 184 -5.48 4.44 -4.43
CA LEU A 184 -4.34 4.70 -3.55
C LEU A 184 -3.63 6.01 -3.92
N SER A 185 -2.96 6.57 -2.91
CA SER A 185 -1.99 7.64 -3.05
C SER A 185 -0.58 7.09 -2.86
N TYR A 186 0.38 7.62 -3.60
CA TYR A 186 1.78 7.22 -3.58
C TYR A 186 2.63 8.45 -3.26
N ARG A 187 3.49 8.34 -2.25
CA ARG A 187 4.48 9.37 -1.90
C ARG A 187 5.86 8.85 -2.25
N LEU A 188 6.53 9.51 -3.18
CA LEU A 188 7.93 9.26 -3.52
C LEU A 188 8.79 10.30 -2.81
N ARG A 189 9.68 9.84 -1.93
CA ARG A 189 10.63 10.70 -1.22
C ARG A 189 12.00 10.57 -1.82
N PHE A 190 12.56 11.70 -2.23
CA PHE A 190 13.84 11.79 -2.91
C PHE A 190 14.95 12.04 -1.90
N ASP A 191 16.03 11.27 -1.98
CA ASP A 191 17.25 11.51 -1.23
C ASP A 191 18.20 12.46 -1.96
N GLN A 192 19.26 12.90 -1.28
CA GLN A 192 20.25 13.83 -1.83
C GLN A 192 20.91 13.35 -3.13
N LYS A 193 21.02 12.04 -3.36
CA LYS A 193 21.64 11.50 -4.57
C LYS A 193 20.76 11.62 -5.80
N SER A 194 19.46 11.82 -5.61
CA SER A 194 18.50 12.03 -6.69
C SER A 194 18.20 13.51 -6.99
N HIS A 195 18.78 14.44 -6.24
CA HIS A 195 18.50 15.87 -6.37
C HIS A 195 18.83 16.45 -7.76
N ASP A 196 19.91 16.02 -8.38
CA ASP A 196 20.28 16.46 -9.73
C ASP A 196 19.49 15.74 -10.85
N ARG A 197 18.58 14.82 -10.49
CA ARG A 197 17.89 13.94 -11.42
C ARG A 197 16.38 14.16 -11.34
N SER A 198 15.85 14.91 -12.30
CA SER A 198 14.40 15.10 -12.42
C SER A 198 13.69 13.76 -12.57
N PHE A 199 12.72 13.48 -11.72
CA PHE A 199 11.82 12.34 -11.83
C PHE A 199 10.49 12.80 -12.43
N ARG A 200 10.13 12.23 -13.58
CA ARG A 200 8.93 12.58 -14.35
C ARG A 200 8.08 11.35 -14.63
N LEU A 201 6.76 11.52 -14.60
CA LEU A 201 5.78 10.52 -15.02
C LEU A 201 5.26 10.83 -16.43
N SER A 202 5.00 9.82 -17.26
CA SER A 202 4.32 9.98 -18.56
C SER A 202 3.57 8.71 -18.96
N THR A 203 2.53 8.83 -19.78
CA THR A 203 1.83 7.69 -20.39
C THR A 203 2.56 7.14 -21.62
N GLN A 204 3.68 7.73 -22.01
CA GLN A 204 4.57 7.23 -23.06
C GLN A 204 5.97 7.05 -22.49
N ARG A 205 6.67 6.01 -22.94
CA ARG A 205 8.05 5.75 -22.53
C ARG A 205 8.94 6.92 -22.94
N GLU A 206 9.55 7.59 -21.97
CA GLU A 206 10.37 8.79 -22.16
C GLU A 206 9.67 9.88 -22.99
N GLY A 207 8.34 9.98 -22.83
CA GLY A 207 7.50 10.87 -23.61
C GLY A 207 7.73 12.36 -23.33
N PRO A 208 7.47 13.24 -24.31
CA PRO A 208 7.67 14.68 -24.14
C PRO A 208 6.64 15.31 -23.17
N VAL A 209 5.46 14.70 -23.03
CA VAL A 209 4.34 15.23 -22.24
C VAL A 209 4.33 14.57 -20.86
N PRO A 210 4.41 15.35 -19.76
CA PRO A 210 4.29 14.81 -18.42
C PRO A 210 2.85 14.39 -18.11
N TYR A 211 2.70 13.35 -17.31
CA TYR A 211 1.42 12.96 -16.73
C TYR A 211 1.20 13.75 -15.43
N LEU A 212 0.15 14.59 -15.40
CA LEU A 212 -0.10 15.52 -14.30
C LEU A 212 -1.37 15.22 -13.48
N ARG A 213 -2.20 14.28 -13.93
CA ARG A 213 -3.49 13.99 -13.27
C ARG A 213 -3.27 13.35 -11.91
N GLY A 214 -3.69 14.05 -10.85
CA GLY A 214 -3.53 13.60 -9.47
C GLY A 214 -2.10 13.67 -8.97
N VAL A 215 -1.19 14.34 -9.68
CA VAL A 215 0.19 14.56 -9.27
C VAL A 215 0.28 15.94 -8.63
N THR A 216 0.92 16.02 -7.46
CA THR A 216 1.11 17.29 -6.76
C THR A 216 2.05 18.25 -7.49
N ARG A 217 2.98 17.75 -8.32
CA ARG A 217 3.98 18.55 -9.07
C ARG A 217 4.39 17.86 -10.37
N GLU A 218 4.81 18.63 -11.37
CA GLU A 218 5.14 18.09 -12.70
C GLU A 218 6.46 17.29 -12.74
N GLU A 219 7.44 17.71 -11.94
CA GLU A 219 8.74 17.06 -11.76
C GLU A 219 9.19 17.16 -10.31
N SER A 220 10.03 16.22 -9.89
CA SER A 220 10.62 16.23 -8.55
C SER A 220 12.06 15.70 -8.57
N GLY A 221 12.72 15.81 -7.42
CA GLY A 221 14.13 15.48 -7.22
C GLY A 221 14.61 16.02 -5.89
N HIS A 222 14.05 17.13 -5.41
CA HIS A 222 14.39 17.76 -4.12
C HIS A 222 13.26 17.71 -3.08
N GLN A 223 12.03 17.40 -3.50
CA GLN A 223 10.84 17.39 -2.64
C GLN A 223 10.01 16.16 -2.93
N ASP A 224 9.22 15.74 -1.94
CA ASP A 224 8.31 14.61 -2.09
C ASP A 224 7.36 14.81 -3.27
N LEU A 225 7.17 13.77 -4.08
CA LEU A 225 6.16 13.71 -5.13
C LEU A 225 5.00 12.86 -4.64
N VAL A 226 3.82 13.46 -4.48
CA VAL A 226 2.60 12.73 -4.14
C VAL A 226 1.73 12.56 -5.38
N VAL A 227 1.26 11.33 -5.60
CA VAL A 227 0.46 10.92 -6.75
C VAL A 227 -0.77 10.15 -6.29
N SER A 228 -1.96 10.60 -6.65
CA SER A 228 -3.23 9.95 -6.33
C SER A 228 -3.96 9.50 -7.60
N PHE A 229 -4.34 8.22 -7.66
CA PHE A 229 -5.07 7.68 -8.81
C PHE A 229 -6.52 7.35 -8.45
N ASN A 230 -7.46 8.15 -8.92
CA ASN A 230 -8.87 7.75 -8.91
C ASN A 230 -9.17 6.75 -10.03
N THR A 231 -8.54 6.96 -11.19
CA THR A 231 -8.59 6.05 -12.34
C THR A 231 -7.16 5.85 -12.85
N SER A 232 -6.78 4.59 -13.05
CA SER A 232 -5.46 4.25 -13.58
C SER A 232 -5.37 4.53 -15.08
N PRO A 233 -4.30 5.18 -15.57
CA PRO A 233 -4.01 5.19 -17.00
C PRO A 233 -3.68 3.78 -17.51
N LEU A 234 -3.81 3.56 -18.82
CA LEU A 234 -3.51 2.27 -19.45
C LEU A 234 -2.01 1.91 -19.30
N GLU A 235 -1.16 2.90 -19.53
CA GLU A 235 0.28 2.80 -19.37
C GLU A 235 0.79 3.99 -18.58
N LEU A 236 1.83 3.77 -17.77
CA LEU A 236 2.52 4.82 -17.05
C LEU A 236 3.98 4.43 -16.89
N TYR A 237 4.85 5.40 -17.08
CA TYR A 237 6.29 5.26 -16.98
C TYR A 237 6.82 6.33 -16.04
N TYR A 238 7.86 6.01 -15.29
CA TYR A 238 8.71 7.01 -14.66
C TYR A 238 10.04 7.06 -15.38
N PHE A 239 10.62 8.25 -15.53
CA PHE A 239 11.91 8.43 -16.16
C PHE A 239 12.56 9.76 -15.81
N CYS A 240 13.84 9.90 -16.18
CA CYS A 240 14.55 11.17 -16.13
C CYS A 240 14.48 11.88 -17.50
N PRO A 241 13.92 13.10 -17.59
CA PRO A 241 13.78 13.81 -18.87
C PRO A 241 15.10 14.41 -19.40
N ARG A 242 16.18 14.41 -18.60
CA ARG A 242 17.48 14.96 -19.03
C ARG A 242 18.15 14.02 -20.03
N LYS A 243 18.65 14.57 -21.13
CA LYS A 243 19.27 13.81 -22.23
C LYS A 243 20.46 12.97 -21.78
N GLU A 244 21.23 13.47 -20.81
CA GLU A 244 22.40 12.80 -20.21
C GLU A 244 22.02 11.50 -19.49
N TYR A 245 20.76 11.36 -19.08
CA TYR A 245 20.25 10.24 -18.29
C TYR A 245 19.24 9.39 -19.06
N LYS A 246 19.39 9.32 -20.39
CA LYS A 246 18.53 8.49 -21.26
C LYS A 246 18.53 7.03 -20.81
N GLY A 247 17.35 6.40 -20.75
CA GLY A 247 17.20 5.02 -20.27
C GLY A 247 17.03 4.87 -18.76
N MET A 248 17.13 5.97 -18.01
CA MET A 248 16.85 6.03 -16.57
C MET A 248 15.34 6.10 -16.34
N GLY A 249 14.74 4.98 -15.93
CA GLY A 249 13.29 4.88 -15.78
C GLY A 249 12.78 3.48 -16.01
N ASN A 250 11.53 3.22 -15.63
CA ASN A 250 10.87 1.96 -15.93
C ASN A 250 9.34 2.12 -15.97
N HIS A 251 8.64 1.03 -16.27
CA HIS A 251 7.20 0.98 -16.32
C HIS A 251 6.56 0.87 -14.93
N ILE A 252 5.37 1.47 -14.79
CA ILE A 252 4.48 1.36 -13.64
C ILE A 252 3.28 0.54 -14.08
N HIS A 253 3.18 -0.67 -13.58
CA HIS A 253 2.06 -1.56 -13.85
C HIS A 253 0.91 -1.26 -12.90
N PHE A 254 -0.28 -1.05 -13.43
CA PHE A 254 -1.49 -1.03 -12.63
C PHE A 254 -2.01 -2.46 -12.46
N SER A 255 -1.91 -3.00 -11.26
CA SER A 255 -2.40 -4.34 -10.96
C SER A 255 -3.85 -4.30 -10.49
N SER A 256 -4.63 -5.32 -10.84
CA SER A 256 -5.99 -5.55 -10.31
C SER A 256 -6.00 -6.56 -9.15
N GLY A 257 -4.89 -6.67 -8.40
CA GLY A 257 -4.76 -7.59 -7.27
C GLY A 257 -4.24 -8.99 -7.61
N GLY A 258 -3.69 -9.21 -8.81
CA GLY A 258 -3.09 -10.50 -9.21
C GLY A 258 -1.71 -10.79 -8.61
N LYS A 259 -0.99 -9.74 -8.16
CA LYS A 259 0.27 -9.84 -7.42
C LYS A 259 0.05 -9.31 -6.00
N HIS A 260 0.84 -9.79 -5.05
CA HIS A 260 0.84 -9.29 -3.67
C HIS A 260 2.14 -8.51 -3.39
N PRO A 261 2.34 -7.33 -4.01
CA PRO A 261 3.53 -6.54 -3.77
C PRO A 261 3.55 -6.09 -2.31
N LYS A 262 4.74 -6.13 -1.73
CA LYS A 262 5.03 -5.56 -0.43
C LYS A 262 4.91 -4.04 -0.50
N ARG A 263 4.35 -3.41 0.54
CA ARG A 263 4.14 -1.96 0.58
C ARG A 263 4.61 -1.37 1.89
N ASN A 264 5.39 -0.30 1.79
CA ASN A 264 5.55 0.63 2.89
C ASN A 264 4.39 1.63 2.85
N VAL A 265 3.81 1.95 4.01
CA VAL A 265 2.67 2.85 4.11
C VAL A 265 2.98 3.97 5.10
N MET A 266 3.01 5.20 4.60
CA MET A 266 3.08 6.40 5.42
C MET A 266 1.68 6.75 5.90
N VAL A 267 1.51 6.81 7.23
CA VAL A 267 0.30 7.30 7.88
C VAL A 267 0.62 8.65 8.48
N THR A 268 0.04 9.71 7.91
CA THR A 268 0.21 11.09 8.37
C THR A 268 -1.04 11.53 9.12
N PHE A 269 -0.85 12.15 10.28
CA PHE A 269 -1.93 12.65 11.11
C PHE A 269 -1.61 14.04 11.65
N ALA A 270 -2.65 14.80 11.93
CA ALA A 270 -2.57 16.15 12.47
C ALA A 270 -2.78 16.14 14.00
N TYR A 271 -1.98 16.94 14.70
CA TYR A 271 -2.22 17.33 16.09
C TYR A 271 -2.04 18.85 16.22
N GLY A 272 -3.14 19.55 16.52
CA GLY A 272 -3.19 21.01 16.41
C GLY A 272 -2.94 21.47 14.96
N LYS A 273 -1.92 22.31 14.77
CA LYS A 273 -1.49 22.79 13.44
C LYS A 273 -0.30 22.01 12.84
N LYS A 274 0.21 21.01 13.57
CA LYS A 274 1.39 20.24 13.16
C LYS A 274 0.96 18.89 12.55
N LEU A 275 1.74 18.42 11.59
CA LEU A 275 1.61 17.09 11.01
C LEU A 275 2.69 16.17 11.57
N PHE A 276 2.35 14.91 11.73
CA PHE A 276 3.25 13.85 12.19
C PHE A 276 3.02 12.59 11.37
N SER A 277 4.05 11.76 11.26
CA SER A 277 3.95 10.54 10.46
C SER A 277 4.47 9.30 11.18
N ILE A 278 3.84 8.17 10.86
CA ILE A 278 4.27 6.81 11.18
C ILE A 278 4.46 6.07 9.87
N LEU A 279 5.54 5.31 9.76
CA LEU A 279 5.78 4.42 8.63
C LEU A 279 5.44 2.98 9.04
N LEU A 280 4.42 2.40 8.41
CA LEU A 280 4.13 0.97 8.49
C LEU A 280 4.95 0.26 7.42
N ARG A 281 5.87 -0.60 7.82
CA ARG A 281 6.77 -1.29 6.89
C ARG A 281 6.24 -2.66 6.51
N ASP A 282 6.55 -3.07 5.29
CA ASP A 282 6.30 -4.41 4.78
C ASP A 282 4.86 -4.89 5.01
N CYS A 283 3.90 -4.08 4.57
CA CYS A 283 2.48 -4.42 4.57
C CYS A 283 2.18 -5.27 3.33
N LEU A 284 1.60 -6.45 3.53
CA LEU A 284 1.17 -7.34 2.43
C LEU A 284 -0.33 -7.62 2.48
N PRO A 285 -1.00 -7.73 1.31
CA PRO A 285 -2.39 -8.14 1.27
C PRO A 285 -2.52 -9.62 1.62
N LEU A 286 -3.58 -9.94 2.35
CA LEU A 286 -4.00 -11.31 2.54
C LEU A 286 -4.58 -11.87 1.23
N PRO A 287 -4.28 -13.14 0.91
CA PRO A 287 -4.92 -13.83 -0.20
C PRO A 287 -6.45 -13.80 -0.11
N PRO A 288 -7.17 -13.82 -1.24
CA PRO A 288 -8.63 -13.88 -1.25
C PRO A 288 -9.19 -15.00 -0.38
N GLY A 289 -10.25 -14.69 0.38
CA GLY A 289 -10.90 -15.63 1.29
C GLY A 289 -10.23 -15.79 2.66
N MET A 290 -9.05 -15.19 2.87
CA MET A 290 -8.44 -15.14 4.21
C MET A 290 -8.86 -13.89 4.98
N GLN A 291 -9.08 -14.06 6.28
CA GLN A 291 -9.36 -13.00 7.25
C GLN A 291 -8.59 -13.32 8.52
N VAL A 292 -8.07 -12.28 9.18
CA VAL A 292 -7.33 -12.40 10.44
C VAL A 292 -7.97 -11.47 11.44
N GLY A 293 -8.26 -11.99 12.64
CA GLY A 293 -8.95 -11.26 13.69
C GLY A 293 -10.44 -11.00 13.42
N ALA A 294 -11.10 -10.34 14.39
CA ALA A 294 -12.53 -10.04 14.34
C ALA A 294 -12.88 -8.91 13.35
N LYS A 295 -11.93 -8.02 13.06
CA LYS A 295 -12.04 -7.01 12.01
C LYS A 295 -11.45 -7.63 10.75
N LYS A 296 -12.18 -7.61 9.64
CA LYS A 296 -11.80 -8.18 8.33
C LYS A 296 -10.57 -7.48 7.71
N ASN A 297 -9.45 -7.48 8.42
CA ASN A 297 -8.19 -6.91 7.97
C ASN A 297 -7.72 -7.75 6.80
N ARG A 298 -7.65 -7.14 5.62
CA ARG A 298 -7.21 -7.79 4.37
C ARG A 298 -5.71 -7.63 4.14
N TRP A 299 -4.97 -7.20 5.17
CA TRP A 299 -3.55 -6.87 5.11
C TRP A 299 -2.89 -7.25 6.42
N LEU A 300 -1.61 -7.57 6.35
CA LEU A 300 -0.76 -7.86 7.50
C LEU A 300 0.52 -7.03 7.44
N GLN A 301 0.98 -6.61 8.61
CA GLN A 301 2.28 -5.98 8.80
C GLN A 301 3.34 -7.03 9.15
N PHE A 302 4.47 -7.01 8.44
CA PHE A 302 5.59 -7.96 8.64
C PHE A 302 6.77 -7.34 9.40
N GLU A 303 6.93 -6.03 9.35
CA GLU A 303 7.98 -5.31 10.07
C GLU A 303 7.44 -4.37 11.15
N ARG A 304 8.31 -3.88 12.03
CA ARG A 304 7.93 -2.95 13.09
C ARG A 304 7.58 -1.59 12.48
N PRO A 305 6.52 -0.91 12.94
CA PRO A 305 6.24 0.44 12.50
C PRO A 305 7.31 1.39 13.06
N VAL A 306 7.57 2.47 12.34
CA VAL A 306 8.58 3.45 12.71
C VAL A 306 7.92 4.80 12.96
N TRP A 307 8.22 5.40 14.12
CA TRP A 307 7.88 6.79 14.39
C TRP A 307 8.78 7.69 13.55
N ILE A 308 8.21 8.41 12.59
CA ILE A 308 8.98 9.37 11.78
C ILE A 308 9.02 10.74 12.48
N GLY A 309 7.97 11.08 13.23
CA GLY A 309 7.89 12.34 13.95
C GLY A 309 7.27 13.46 13.11
N PRO A 310 7.61 14.74 13.39
CA PRO A 310 7.08 15.88 12.67
C PRO A 310 7.26 15.73 11.17
N ALA A 311 6.16 15.83 10.43
CA ALA A 311 6.20 15.90 8.97
C ALA A 311 6.42 17.36 8.55
N ALA A 312 7.17 17.57 7.47
CA ALA A 312 7.27 18.90 6.87
C ALA A 312 5.86 19.38 6.51
N SER A 313 5.51 20.60 6.93
CA SER A 313 4.30 21.26 6.47
C SER A 313 4.43 21.51 4.96
N GLU A 314 3.50 20.97 4.19
CA GLU A 314 3.37 21.27 2.75
C GLU A 314 3.14 22.77 2.50
#